data_AF-I2K4G8-F1
#
_entry.id   AF-I2K4G8-F1
#
_cell.length_a   1.000
_cell.length_b   1.000
_cell.length_c   1.000
_cell.angle_alpha   90.00
_cell.angle_beta   90.00
_cell.angle_gamma   90.00
#
_symmetry.space_group_name_H-M   'P 1'
#
loop_
_entity.id
_entity.type
_entity.pdbx_description
1 polymer ?
#
loop_
_entity_poly.entity_id
_entity_poly.type
_entity_poly.pdbx_seq_one_letter_code
_entity_poly.pdbx_strand_id
1 'polypeptide(L)' 'MHSTEPTLENIEDYNAKGSTEKRLTVWIVILSGLLVGAIYGILIANSSVSDRLETQEAISIFK' A
#
# COMPACT_ATOMS: atom_id res chain seq x y z
N MET A 1 -3.88 -41.79 -30.58
CA MET A 1 -3.62 -41.66 -29.13
C MET A 1 -2.84 -40.39 -28.91
N HIS A 2 -3.45 -39.44 -28.18
CA HIS A 2 -2.85 -38.36 -27.39
C HIS A 2 -1.58 -37.68 -27.94
N SER A 3 -1.74 -36.58 -28.66
CA SER A 3 -0.69 -35.56 -28.80
C SER A 3 -0.66 -34.73 -27.51
N THR A 4 -0.05 -35.28 -26.48
CA THR A 4 0.04 -34.73 -25.12
C THR A 4 1.12 -33.66 -24.99
N GLU A 5 1.34 -32.83 -26.02
CA GLU A 5 2.35 -31.77 -25.92
C GLU A 5 1.65 -30.42 -25.80
N PRO A 6 1.65 -29.80 -24.61
CA PRO A 6 1.15 -28.45 -24.47
C PRO A 6 2.07 -27.53 -25.27
N THR A 7 1.54 -26.98 -26.36
CA THR A 7 2.23 -25.94 -27.12
C THR A 7 2.41 -24.71 -26.23
N LEU A 8 3.47 -23.93 -26.48
CA LEU A 8 3.77 -22.71 -25.73
C LEU A 8 2.55 -21.75 -25.64
N GLU A 9 1.70 -21.77 -26.66
CA GLU A 9 0.47 -20.97 -26.72
C GLU A 9 -0.68 -21.44 -25.80
N ASN A 10 -0.70 -22.72 -25.43
CA ASN A 10 -1.72 -23.32 -24.55
C ASN A 10 -1.36 -23.22 -23.06
N ILE A 11 -0.17 -22.72 -22.73
CA ILE A 11 0.22 -22.47 -21.34
C ILE A 11 -0.49 -21.19 -20.89
N GLU A 12 -1.34 -21.33 -19.88
CA GLU A 12 -2.25 -20.29 -19.36
C GLU A 12 -1.54 -18.99 -18.93
N ASP A 13 -0.24 -19.06 -18.63
CA ASP A 13 0.59 -17.95 -18.17
C ASP A 13 1.74 -17.59 -19.13
N TYR A 14 1.74 -18.12 -20.35
CA TYR A 14 2.80 -17.84 -21.31
C TYR A 14 2.67 -16.43 -21.91
N ASN A 15 3.79 -15.73 -22.00
CA ASN A 15 3.89 -14.39 -22.59
C ASN A 15 2.99 -13.33 -21.92
N ALA A 16 2.89 -13.37 -20.59
CA ALA A 16 2.12 -12.41 -19.80
C ALA A 16 0.62 -12.31 -20.18
N LYS A 17 0.08 -13.36 -20.83
CA LYS A 17 -1.35 -13.59 -21.08
C LYS A 17 -2.17 -13.80 -19.81
N GLY A 18 -1.55 -13.69 -18.62
CA GLY A 18 -2.25 -13.66 -17.35
C GLY A 18 -3.44 -12.69 -17.43
N SER A 19 -4.64 -13.27 -17.28
CA SER A 19 -5.94 -12.60 -17.44
C SER A 19 -5.93 -11.22 -16.78
N THR A 20 -6.52 -10.23 -17.45
CA THR A 20 -6.72 -8.88 -16.92
C THR A 20 -7.37 -8.90 -15.54
N GLU A 21 -8.18 -9.92 -15.23
CA GLU A 21 -8.80 -10.15 -13.92
C GLU A 21 -7.76 -10.42 -12.81
N LYS A 22 -6.69 -11.17 -13.11
CA LYS A 22 -5.60 -11.42 -12.14
C LYS A 22 -4.86 -10.12 -11.84
N ARG A 23 -4.60 -9.30 -12.86
CA ARG A 23 -3.95 -7.98 -12.69
C ARG A 23 -4.84 -7.02 -11.92
N LEU A 24 -6.15 -6.99 -12.23
CA LEU A 24 -7.13 -6.17 -11.54
C LEU A 24 -7.25 -6.56 -10.06
N THR A 25 -7.21 -7.86 -9.76
CA THR A 25 -7.21 -8.37 -8.37
C THR A 25 -6.01 -7.85 -7.60
N VAL A 26 -4.81 -7.91 -8.18
CA VAL A 26 -3.58 -7.38 -7.54
C VAL A 26 -3.72 -5.87 -7.30
N TRP A 27 -4.24 -5.12 -8.26
CA TRP A 27 -4.51 -3.70 -8.10
C TRP A 27 -5.52 -3.40 -6.99
N ILE A 28 -6.59 -4.19 -6.87
CA ILE A 28 -7.58 -4.06 -5.79
C ILE A 28 -6.93 -4.29 -4.42
N VAL A 29 -6.08 -5.31 -4.29
CA VAL A 29 -5.37 -5.60 -3.03
C VAL A 29 -4.42 -4.44 -2.66
N ILE A 30 -3.67 -3.92 -3.62
CA ILE A 30 -2.78 -2.77 -3.40
C ILE A 30 -3.59 -1.53 -2.99
N LEU A 31 -4.67 -1.24 -3.71
CA LEU A 31 -5.53 -0.09 -3.44
C LEU A 31 -6.19 -0.20 -2.06
N SER A 32 -6.62 -1.40 -1.68
CA SER A 32 -7.17 -1.71 -0.36
C SER A 32 -6.17 -1.44 0.76
N GLY A 33 -4.93 -1.95 0.64
CA GLY A 33 -3.88 -1.70 1.63
C GLY A 33 -3.52 -0.22 1.76
N LEU A 34 -3.42 0.47 0.62
CA LEU A 34 -3.17 1.92 0.59
C LEU A 34 -4.28 2.70 1.31
N LEU A 35 -5.54 2.33 1.08
CA LEU A 35 -6.70 3.01 1.65
C LEU A 35 -6.73 2.86 3.18
N VAL A 36 -6.45 1.66 3.70
CA VAL A 36 -6.35 1.42 5.16
C VAL A 36 -5.20 2.22 5.76
N GLY A 37 -4.03 2.23 5.11
CA GLY A 37 -2.88 3.03 5.56
C GLY A 37 -3.17 4.53 5.55
N ALA A 38 -3.88 5.03 4.53
CA ALA A 38 -4.29 6.43 4.43
C ALA A 38 -5.28 6.81 5.53
N ILE A 39 -6.30 5.98 5.80
CA ILE A 39 -7.24 6.21 6.90
C ILE A 39 -6.50 6.26 8.24
N TYR A 40 -5.62 5.28 8.50
CA TYR A 40 -4.83 5.25 9.72
C TYR A 40 -3.92 6.47 9.87
N GLY A 41 -3.27 6.91 8.78
CA GLY A 41 -2.45 8.11 8.76
C GLY A 41 -3.25 9.39 9.04
N ILE A 42 -4.45 9.53 8.49
CA ILE A 42 -5.35 10.67 8.77
C ILE A 42 -5.77 10.66 10.25
N LEU A 43 -6.10 9.50 10.81
CA LEU A 43 -6.46 9.37 12.22
C LEU A 43 -5.30 9.76 13.14
N ILE A 44 -4.07 9.33 12.85
CA ILE A 44 -2.88 9.73 13.61
C ILE A 44 -2.59 11.22 13.46
N ALA A 45 -2.65 11.76 12.24
CA ALA A 45 -2.36 13.16 11.98
C ALA A 45 -3.37 14.10 12.66
N ASN A 46 -4.64 13.67 12.79
CA ASN A 46 -5.67 14.42 13.51
C ASN A 46 -5.75 14.09 15.00
N SER A 47 -5.19 12.94 15.45
CA SER A 47 -5.06 12.65 16.87
C SER A 47 -4.02 13.57 17.47
N SER A 48 -4.52 14.69 18.00
CA SER A 48 -3.73 15.72 18.65
C SER A 48 -3.35 15.27 20.05
N VAL A 49 -2.48 14.26 20.17
CA VAL A 49 -1.71 14.08 21.39
C VAL A 49 -0.36 14.73 21.10
N SER A 50 -0.36 16.06 21.18
CA SER A 50 0.83 16.88 21.04
C SER A 50 1.74 16.62 22.26
N ASP A 51 2.53 15.55 22.21
CA ASP A 51 3.66 15.30 23.12
C ASP A 51 4.88 16.19 22.78
N ARG A 52 4.68 17.27 22.01
CA ARG A 52 5.65 18.36 21.98
C ARG A 52 5.53 19.10 23.30
N LEU A 53 6.42 18.78 24.23
CA LEU A 53 6.77 19.69 25.31
C LEU A 53 7.32 20.96 24.66
N GLU A 54 6.46 21.96 24.44
CA GLU A 54 6.92 23.32 24.23
C GLU A 54 7.55 23.78 25.53
N THR A 55 8.83 23.46 25.72
CA THR A 55 9.64 24.14 26.71
C THR A 55 9.74 25.58 26.22
N GLN A 56 8.83 26.43 26.69
CA GLN A 56 9.09 27.86 26.75
C GLN A 56 10.28 28.02 27.69
N GLU A 57 11.48 27.99 27.12
CA GLU A 57 12.68 28.38 27.82
C GLU A 57 12.50 29.87 28.15
N ALA A 58 12.02 30.13 29.37
CA ALA A 58 12.04 31.47 29.93
C ALA A 58 13.51 31.84 30.09
N ILE A 59 14.08 32.44 29.05
CA ILE A 59 15.30 33.22 29.10
C ILE A 59 15.05 34.37 30.08
N SER A 60 15.20 34.04 31.35
CA SER A 60 15.23 34.95 32.48
C SER A 60 16.57 35.68 32.41
N ILE A 61 16.65 36.62 31.48
CA ILE A 61 17.68 37.65 31.52
C ILE A 61 17.27 38.61 32.62
N PHE A 62 17.71 38.32 33.85
CA PHE A 62 17.77 39.31 34.91
C PHE A 62 18.64 40.48 34.42
N LYS A 63 18.05 41.67 34.29
CA LYS A 63 18.76 42.94 34.31
C LYS A 63 17.88 44.03 34.91
#